data_AF-A0A4Y7WK72-F1
#
_entry.id   AF-A0A4Y7WK72-F1
#
_cell.length_a   1.000
_cell.length_b   1.000
_cell.length_c   1.000
_cell.angle_alpha   90.00
_cell.angle_beta   90.00
_cell.angle_gamma   90.00
#
_symmetry.space_group_name_H-M   'P 1'
#
loop_
_entity.id
_entity.type
_entity.pdbx_description
1 polymer ?
#
loop_
_entity_poly.entity_id
_entity_poly.type
_entity_poly.pdbx_seq_one_letter_code
_entity_poly.pdbx_strand_id
1 'polypeptide(L)' 'MKKRIMACERCQARNYSYPTDNNAHTRLEMKKFCKRCNEHTLHLETK' A
#
# COMPACT_ATOMS: atom_id res chain seq x y z
N MET A 1 -9.15 15.66 -1.06
CA MET A 1 -8.31 14.54 -1.54
C MET A 1 -7.87 13.71 -0.35
N LYS A 2 -8.40 12.49 -0.17
CA LYS A 2 -7.92 11.57 0.87
C LYS A 2 -6.64 10.91 0.35
N LYS A 3 -5.59 10.90 1.17
CA LYS A 3 -4.39 10.10 0.91
C LYS A 3 -4.54 8.80 1.70
N ARG A 4 -4.44 7.66 1.03
CA ARG A 4 -4.35 6.36 1.70
C ARG A 4 -2.93 5.84 1.63
N ILE A 5 -2.58 5.04 2.62
CA ILE A 5 -1.24 4.50 2.80
C ILE A 5 -1.27 3.02 2.42
N MET A 6 -0.28 2.54 1.68
CA MET A 6 -0.08 1.12 1.45
C MET A 6 0.94 0.57 2.43
N ALA A 7 0.58 -0.53 3.07
CA ALA A 7 1.44 -1.31 3.93
C ALA A 7 1.84 -2.60 3.24
N CYS A 8 3.11 -2.97 3.36
CA CYS A 8 3.57 -4.28 2.92
C CYS A 8 2.92 -5.39 3.76
N GLU A 9 2.48 -6.48 3.13
CA GLU A 9 1.88 -7.62 3.81
C GLU A 9 2.88 -8.37 4.72
N ARG A 10 4.16 -8.42 4.33
CA ARG A 10 5.23 -9.11 5.08
C ARG A 10 5.75 -8.28 6.26
N CYS A 11 6.18 -7.05 5.98
CA CYS A 11 6.90 -6.19 6.91
C CYS A 11 5.96 -5.21 7.66
N GLN A 12 4.67 -5.16 7.31
CA GLN A 12 3.68 -4.15 7.74
C GLN A 12 4.17 -2.69 7.60
N ALA A 13 5.21 -2.46 6.80
CA ALA A 13 5.80 -1.15 6.63
C ALA A 13 4.90 -0.29 5.74
N ARG A 14 4.50 0.86 6.28
CA ARG A 14 3.73 1.92 5.62
C ARG A 14 4.68 2.74 4.76
N ASN A 15 4.81 2.40 3.48
CA ASN A 15 5.90 2.92 2.64
C ASN A 15 5.43 3.80 1.48
N TYR A 16 4.15 3.69 1.07
CA TYR A 16 3.62 4.41 -0.08
C TYR A 16 2.31 5.09 0.26
N SER A 17 2.25 6.42 0.17
CA SER A 17 0.99 7.15 0.20
C SER A 17 0.55 7.46 -1.22
N TYR A 18 -0.71 7.21 -1.55
CA TYR A 18 -1.25 7.56 -2.85
C TYR A 18 -2.58 8.32 -2.68
N PRO A 19 -2.85 9.28 -3.59
CA PRO A 19 -4.14 9.96 -3.62
C PRO A 19 -5.19 8.95 -4.12
N THR A 20 -6.25 8.79 -3.35
CA THR A 20 -7.37 7.92 -3.74
C THR A 20 -8.65 8.74 -3.82
N ASP A 21 -9.51 8.37 -4.75
CA ASP A 21 -10.81 9.00 -4.89
C ASP A 21 -11.75 8.50 -3.79
N ASN A 22 -12.70 9.33 -3.37
CA ASN A 22 -13.67 8.94 -2.34
C ASN A 22 -14.56 7.77 -2.81
N ASN A 23 -14.73 7.57 -4.12
CA ASN A 23 -15.51 6.48 -4.72
C ASN A 23 -14.71 5.18 -4.94
N ALA A 24 -13.43 5.13 -4.58
CA ALA A 24 -12.67 3.89 -4.61
C ALA A 24 -13.14 2.96 -3.47
N HIS A 25 -14.12 2.11 -3.79
CA HIS A 25 -14.60 1.04 -2.93
C HIS A 25 -13.67 -0.18 -2.92
N THR A 26 -12.81 -0.31 -3.92
CA THR A 26 -11.88 -1.44 -4.06
C THR A 26 -10.60 -1.17 -3.28
N ARG A 27 -10.20 -2.12 -2.42
CA ARG A 27 -8.92 -2.06 -1.72
C ARG A 27 -7.79 -2.19 -2.74
N LEU A 28 -6.89 -1.22 -2.81
CA LEU A 28 -5.79 -1.27 -3.76
C LEU A 28 -4.72 -2.27 -3.29
N GLU A 29 -4.34 -3.20 -4.17
CA GLU A 29 -3.31 -4.21 -3.90
C GLU A 29 -2.26 -4.15 -5.02
N MET A 30 -1.00 -3.87 -4.67
CA MET A 30 0.06 -3.64 -5.65
C MET A 30 1.35 -4.35 -5.23
N LYS A 31 1.98 -5.10 -6.15
CA LYS A 31 3.31 -5.65 -5.91
C LYS A 31 4.36 -4.53 -6.01
N LYS A 32 5.03 -4.26 -4.89
CA LYS A 32 6.11 -3.26 -4.78
C LYS A 32 7.27 -3.85 -3.99
N PHE A 33 8.45 -3.30 -4.20
CA PHE A 33 9.65 -3.65 -3.44
C PHE A 33 9.53 -3.14 -1.99
N CYS A 34 9.51 -4.04 -0.98
CA CYS A 34 9.68 -3.62 0.43
C CYS A 34 11.19 -3.55 0.72
N LYS A 35 11.72 -2.35 0.93
CA LYS A 35 13.14 -2.14 1.33
C LYS A 35 13.52 -2.90 2.61
N ARG A 36 12.57 -3.20 3.50
CA ARG A 36 12.82 -4.00 4.72
C ARG A 36 12.87 -5.50 4.46
N CYS A 37 12.12 -6.02 3.49
CA CYS A 37 12.15 -7.43 3.10
C CYS A 37 13.20 -7.70 2.02
N ASN A 38 13.66 -6.65 1.33
CA ASN A 38 14.55 -6.74 0.17
C ASN A 38 13.98 -7.59 -0.99
N GLU A 39 12.66 -7.68 -1.08
CA GLU A 39 11.94 -8.47 -2.09
C GLU A 39 10.68 -7.73 -2.58
N HIS A 40 10.14 -8.15 -3.73
CA HIS A 40 8.85 -7.68 -4.24
C HIS A 40 7.70 -8.38 -3.52
N THR A 41 7.01 -7.64 -2.67
CA THR A 41 5.89 -8.14 -1.86
C THR A 41 4.60 -7.45 -2.25
N LEU A 42 3.47 -8.08 -1.92
CA LEU A 42 2.18 -7.44 -2.02
C LEU A 42 2.09 -6.31 -0.98
N HIS A 43 1.72 -5.13 -1.46
CA HIS A 43 1.39 -3.98 -0.61
C HIS A 43 -0.11 -3.76 -0.71
N LEU A 44 -0.74 -3.72 0.46
CA LEU A 44 -2.18 -3.57 0.64
C LEU A 44 -2.47 -2.17 1.14
N GLU A 45 -3.51 -1.56 0.59
CA GLU A 45 -4.04 -0.32 1.13
C GLU A 45 -4.52 -0.50 2.59
N THR A 46 -4.03 0.39 3.45
CA THR A 46 -4.47 0.57 4.83
C THR A 46 -5.39 1.80 4.90
N LYS A 47 -6.46 1.65 5.68
CA LYS A 47 -7.57 2.60 5.80
C LYS A 47 -7.16 3.90 6.49
#